data_AF-A0A4P6F4X2-F1
#
_entry.id   AF-A0A4P6F4X2-F1
#
_cell.length_a   1.000
_cell.length_b   1.000
_cell.length_c   1.000
_cell.angle_alpha   90.00
_cell.angle_beta   90.00
_cell.angle_gamma   90.00
#
_symmetry.space_group_name_H-M   'P 1'
#
loop_
_entity.id
_entity.type
_entity.pdbx_description
1 polymer ?
#
loop_
_entity_poly.entity_id
_entity_poly.type
_entity_poly.pdbx_seq_one_letter_code
_entity_poly.pdbx_strand_id
1 'polypeptide(L)'
;MDSTRVILAWLAAQPGDGWQARWEAANPDDTTGWIEQITRDDARSSDTKRVRILEALTCLMLVRFILPSHRFLRTLASSKLYELARSTFRPDLFALVHENADHLRLRKFQRTQAVNTLTVLVLHSGRDLDQLTLDDFMALRHATGRPGGQTRGGISIGWDLVRGIAQIPDSPFHAMRQLGQLSTEELVDSYKLACRPVRDVIVRYLNERRPALDS
;
A
#
# COMPACT_ATOMS: atom_id res chain seq x y z
N MET A 1 3.02 14.61 28.54
CA MET A 1 3.98 13.70 27.90
C MET A 1 3.79 13.87 26.42
N ASP A 2 4.85 14.21 25.67
CA ASP A 2 4.75 14.30 24.22
C ASP A 2 4.68 12.89 23.64
N SER A 3 3.51 12.50 23.12
CA SER A 3 3.24 11.16 22.60
C SER A 3 4.16 10.78 21.44
N THR A 4 4.61 11.75 20.63
CA THR A 4 5.58 11.51 19.56
C THR A 4 6.91 11.07 20.17
N ARG A 5 7.39 11.77 21.21
CA ARG A 5 8.62 11.42 21.91
C ARG A 5 8.55 10.02 22.55
N VAL A 6 7.38 9.62 23.07
CA VAL A 6 7.17 8.28 23.63
C VAL A 6 7.34 7.20 22.56
N ILE A 7 6.71 7.38 21.39
CA ILE A 7 6.86 6.45 20.27
C ILE A 7 8.32 6.37 19.82
N LEU A 8 8.98 7.52 19.63
CA LEU A 8 10.38 7.55 19.18
C LEU A 8 11.34 6.91 20.19
N ALA A 9 11.14 7.10 21.49
CA ALA A 9 11.93 6.45 22.52
C ALA A 9 11.75 4.92 22.50
N TRP A 10 10.51 4.45 22.31
CA TRP A 10 10.22 3.03 22.17
C TRP A 10 10.86 2.41 20.91
N LEU A 11 10.79 3.12 19.78
CA LEU A 11 11.41 2.68 18.52
C LEU A 11 12.95 2.71 18.58
N ALA A 12 13.54 3.68 19.29
CA ALA A 12 14.99 3.75 19.48
C ALA A 12 15.57 2.56 20.25
N ALA A 13 14.75 1.85 21.04
CA ALA A 13 15.15 0.63 21.74
C ALA A 13 15.08 -0.64 20.87
N GLN A 14 14.50 -0.57 19.67
CA GLN A 14 14.37 -1.72 18.76
C GLN A 14 15.62 -1.88 17.88
N PRO A 15 15.94 -3.11 17.43
CA PRO A 15 17.00 -3.32 16.46
C PRO A 15 16.65 -2.71 15.10
N GLY A 16 17.66 -2.35 14.30
CA GLY A 16 17.51 -1.85 12.93
C GLY A 16 18.29 -0.56 12.66
N ASP A 17 18.76 -0.42 11.42
CA ASP A 17 19.63 0.69 11.01
C ASP A 17 18.88 1.99 10.75
N GLY A 18 17.54 1.94 10.61
CA GLY A 18 16.69 3.10 10.39
C GLY A 18 15.34 3.02 11.11
N TRP A 19 14.59 4.12 11.11
CA TRP A 19 13.29 4.22 11.79
C TRP A 19 12.25 3.24 11.24
N GLN A 20 12.26 2.99 9.93
CA GLN A 20 11.37 2.01 9.30
C GLN A 20 11.68 0.59 9.79
N ALA A 21 12.93 0.14 9.74
CA ALA A 21 13.33 -1.18 10.23
C ALA A 21 13.02 -1.35 11.72
N ARG A 22 13.21 -0.29 12.51
CA ARG A 22 12.86 -0.28 13.93
C ARG A 22 11.36 -0.41 14.15
N TRP A 23 10.54 0.26 13.35
CA TRP A 23 9.07 0.13 13.39
C TRP A 23 8.62 -1.30 13.08
N GLU A 24 9.19 -1.92 12.04
CA GLU A 24 8.90 -3.30 11.65
C GLU A 24 9.32 -4.30 12.74
N ALA A 25 10.49 -4.10 13.36
CA ALA A 25 10.94 -4.89 14.50
C ALA A 25 10.06 -4.69 15.75
N ALA A 26 9.53 -3.48 15.97
CA ALA A 26 8.70 -3.15 17.13
C ALA A 26 7.31 -3.79 17.10
N ASN A 27 6.75 -3.98 15.90
CA ASN A 27 5.37 -4.40 15.71
C ASN A 27 5.22 -5.49 14.63
N PRO A 28 5.89 -6.65 14.76
CA PRO A 28 5.91 -7.69 13.73
C PRO A 28 4.52 -8.29 13.45
N ASP A 29 3.63 -8.26 14.44
CA ASP A 29 2.27 -8.79 14.31
C ASP A 29 1.24 -7.77 13.78
N ASP A 30 1.68 -6.54 13.50
CA ASP A 30 0.86 -5.44 13.01
C ASP A 30 -0.38 -5.19 13.89
N THR A 31 -0.18 -5.15 15.20
CA THR A 31 -1.24 -4.92 16.20
C THR A 31 -1.17 -3.51 16.79
N THR A 32 -2.12 -3.18 17.67
CA THR A 32 -2.10 -1.94 18.46
C THR A 32 -1.97 -2.19 19.96
N GLY A 33 -1.64 -3.43 20.36
CA GLY A 33 -1.54 -3.83 21.77
C GLY A 33 -0.33 -3.21 22.48
N TRP A 34 0.75 -2.93 21.73
CA TRP A 34 1.97 -2.28 22.24
C TRP A 34 1.70 -0.89 22.85
N ILE A 35 0.59 -0.24 22.49
CA ILE A 35 0.23 1.09 23.02
C ILE A 35 0.13 1.07 24.54
N GLU A 36 -0.46 0.02 25.12
CA GLU A 36 -0.58 -0.12 26.58
C GLU A 36 0.79 -0.32 27.25
N GLN A 37 1.70 -1.03 26.57
CA GLN A 37 3.05 -1.28 27.07
C GLN A 37 3.87 0.00 27.14
N ILE A 38 3.87 0.82 26.08
CA ILE A 38 4.71 2.03 26.02
C ILE A 38 4.15 3.20 26.82
N THR A 39 2.91 3.09 27.29
CA THR A 39 2.22 4.11 28.11
C THR A 39 1.92 3.64 29.53
N ARG A 40 2.60 2.58 29.99
CA ARG A 40 2.42 2.00 31.33
C ARG A 40 2.54 3.05 32.45
N ASP A 41 3.53 3.93 32.34
CA ASP A 41 3.84 4.94 33.37
C ASP A 41 3.02 6.25 33.22
N ASP A 42 2.13 6.36 32.22
CA ASP A 42 1.25 7.51 32.08
C ASP A 42 0.07 7.39 33.07
N ALA A 43 -0.20 8.41 33.87
CA ALA A 43 -1.28 8.40 34.87
C ALA A 43 -2.70 8.61 34.28
N ARG A 44 -2.81 8.94 32.99
CA ARG A 44 -4.10 9.15 32.30
C ARG A 44 -4.93 7.86 32.17
N SER A 45 -6.20 7.99 31.78
CA SER A 45 -7.03 6.83 31.42
C SER A 45 -6.51 6.13 30.15
N SER A 46 -6.74 4.82 30.03
CA SER A 46 -6.32 4.01 28.88
C SER A 46 -6.83 4.58 27.55
N ASP A 47 -8.07 5.05 27.50
CA ASP A 47 -8.65 5.69 26.31
C ASP A 47 -7.88 6.94 25.90
N THR A 48 -7.55 7.81 26.87
CA THR A 48 -6.81 9.04 26.60
C THR A 48 -5.40 8.72 26.10
N LYS A 49 -4.71 7.75 26.72
CA LYS A 49 -3.38 7.29 26.26
C LYS A 49 -3.46 6.81 24.81
N ARG A 50 -4.44 5.97 24.51
CA ARG A 50 -4.63 5.37 23.19
C ARG A 50 -4.88 6.42 22.12
N VAL A 51 -5.79 7.37 22.36
CA VAL A 51 -6.08 8.46 21.42
C VAL A 51 -4.80 9.26 21.14
N ARG A 52 -4.07 9.68 22.17
CA ARG A 52 -2.86 10.50 22.01
C ARG A 52 -1.73 9.78 21.25
N ILE A 53 -1.54 8.49 21.50
CA ILE A 53 -0.54 7.69 20.77
C ILE A 53 -0.97 7.51 19.30
N LEU A 54 -2.25 7.25 19.03
CA LEU A 54 -2.73 7.12 17.65
C LEU A 54 -2.70 8.44 16.87
N GLU A 55 -2.93 9.58 17.53
CA GLU A 55 -2.73 10.92 16.95
C GLU A 55 -1.27 11.14 16.56
N ALA A 56 -0.33 10.85 17.47
CA ALA A 56 1.10 10.98 17.19
C ALA A 56 1.56 10.02 16.07
N LEU A 57 1.11 8.77 16.09
CA LEU A 57 1.39 7.78 15.05
C LEU A 57 0.85 8.24 13.68
N THR A 58 -0.35 8.84 13.67
CA THR A 58 -0.93 9.44 12.47
C THR A 58 -0.02 10.52 11.91
N CYS A 59 0.48 11.44 12.73
CA CYS A 59 1.44 12.45 12.29
C CYS A 59 2.70 11.84 11.68
N LEU A 60 3.28 10.81 12.31
CA LEU A 60 4.47 10.12 11.81
C LEU A 60 4.24 9.48 10.42
N MET A 61 3.06 8.89 10.19
CA MET A 61 2.70 8.34 8.88
C MET A 61 2.43 9.44 7.84
N LEU A 62 1.82 10.55 8.24
CA LEU A 62 1.52 11.67 7.33
C LEU A 62 2.77 12.44 6.88
N VAL A 63 3.85 12.42 7.67
CA VAL A 63 5.15 12.97 7.25
C VAL A 63 6.05 11.90 6.61
N ARG A 64 5.53 10.69 6.35
CA ARG A 64 6.26 9.53 5.80
C ARG A 64 7.52 9.15 6.59
N PHE A 65 7.53 9.43 7.90
CA PHE A 65 8.64 9.02 8.78
C PHE A 65 8.67 7.51 8.99
N ILE A 66 7.49 6.90 9.01
CA ILE A 66 7.27 5.47 8.92
C ILE A 66 6.20 5.19 7.87
N LEU A 67 6.36 4.09 7.16
CA LEU A 67 5.39 3.57 6.21
C LEU A 67 4.70 2.35 6.84
N PRO A 68 3.38 2.39 7.04
CA PRO A 68 2.65 1.28 7.62
C PRO A 68 2.51 0.12 6.64
N SER A 69 2.50 -1.11 7.15
CA SER A 69 2.16 -2.28 6.33
C SER A 69 0.68 -2.27 5.95
N HIS A 70 0.33 -2.97 4.85
CA HIS A 70 -1.08 -3.18 4.49
C HIS A 70 -1.89 -3.86 5.60
N ARG A 71 -1.28 -4.78 6.35
CA ARG A 71 -1.93 -5.47 7.46
C ARG A 71 -2.15 -4.52 8.64
N PHE A 72 -1.18 -3.67 8.98
CA PHE A 72 -1.35 -2.69 10.04
C PHE A 72 -2.43 -1.66 9.73
N LEU A 73 -2.48 -1.13 8.51
CA LEU A 73 -3.55 -0.23 8.08
C LEU A 73 -4.94 -0.87 8.20
N ARG A 74 -5.04 -2.16 7.90
CA ARG A 74 -6.27 -2.94 8.08
C ARG A 74 -6.61 -3.14 9.56
N THR A 75 -5.62 -3.40 10.42
CA THR A 75 -5.82 -3.52 11.87
C THR A 75 -6.27 -2.19 12.47
N LEU A 76 -5.68 -1.08 12.03
CA LEU A 76 -6.00 0.25 12.53
C LEU A 76 -7.37 0.74 12.07
N ALA A 77 -7.74 0.45 10.81
CA ALA A 77 -9.03 0.78 10.19
C ALA A 77 -9.49 2.24 10.43
N SER A 78 -8.54 3.19 10.52
CA SER A 78 -8.82 4.57 10.90
C SER A 78 -9.34 5.39 9.71
N SER A 79 -10.62 5.74 9.74
CA SER A 79 -11.22 6.66 8.77
C SER A 79 -10.57 8.04 8.82
N LYS A 80 -10.20 8.51 10.01
CA LYS A 80 -9.57 9.82 10.20
C LYS A 80 -8.18 9.88 9.58
N LEU A 81 -7.38 8.82 9.71
CA LEU A 81 -6.09 8.72 9.03
C LEU A 81 -6.28 8.83 7.52
N TYR A 82 -7.24 8.11 6.95
CA TYR A 82 -7.47 8.14 5.50
C TYR A 82 -7.97 9.51 5.02
N GLU A 83 -8.83 10.18 5.78
CA GLU A 83 -9.24 11.56 5.50
C GLU A 83 -8.02 12.50 5.49
N LEU A 84 -7.20 12.46 6.53
CA LEU A 84 -6.01 13.31 6.64
C LEU A 84 -4.96 13.00 5.57
N ALA A 85 -4.76 11.73 5.22
CA ALA A 85 -3.84 11.33 4.15
C ALA A 85 -4.25 11.94 2.82
N ARG A 86 -5.56 11.92 2.49
CA ARG A 86 -6.10 12.50 1.25
C ARG A 86 -6.04 14.02 1.22
N SER A 87 -6.13 14.69 2.36
CA SER A 87 -5.92 16.15 2.43
C SER A 87 -4.45 16.56 2.43
N THR A 88 -3.53 15.63 2.73
CA THR A 88 -2.09 15.90 2.86
C THR A 88 -1.33 15.57 1.58
N PHE A 89 -1.59 14.39 0.99
CA PHE A 89 -0.85 13.88 -0.17
C PHE A 89 -1.61 14.17 -1.45
N ARG A 90 -1.16 15.21 -2.19
CA ARG A 90 -1.71 15.60 -3.50
C ARG A 90 -3.25 15.60 -3.54
N PRO A 91 -3.91 16.45 -2.74
CA PRO A 91 -5.38 16.51 -2.66
C PRO A 91 -6.03 16.80 -4.03
N ASP A 92 -5.30 17.48 -4.93
CA ASP A 92 -5.66 17.68 -6.33
C ASP A 92 -5.91 16.36 -7.07
N LEU A 93 -5.05 15.36 -6.89
CA LEU A 93 -5.20 14.06 -7.55
C LEU A 93 -6.36 13.25 -6.95
N PHE A 94 -6.63 13.38 -5.65
CA PHE A 94 -7.82 12.76 -5.05
C PHE A 94 -9.12 13.42 -5.52
N ALA A 95 -9.11 14.72 -5.86
CA ALA A 95 -10.25 15.36 -6.51
C ALA A 95 -10.52 14.75 -7.90
N LEU A 96 -9.48 14.57 -8.73
CA LEU A 96 -9.61 13.88 -10.03
C LEU A 96 -10.12 12.44 -9.88
N VAL A 97 -9.68 11.71 -8.86
CA VAL A 97 -10.22 10.37 -8.55
C VAL A 97 -11.72 10.41 -8.24
N HIS A 98 -12.18 11.46 -7.55
CA HIS A 98 -13.60 11.64 -7.28
C HIS A 98 -14.41 11.99 -8.54
N GLU A 99 -13.87 12.83 -9.42
CA GLU A 99 -14.47 13.13 -10.73
C GLU A 99 -14.57 11.86 -11.60
N ASN A 100 -13.51 11.05 -11.65
CA ASN A 100 -13.53 9.76 -12.34
C ASN A 100 -14.59 8.82 -11.76
N ALA A 101 -14.81 8.83 -10.43
CA ALA A 101 -15.85 8.05 -9.79
C ALA A 101 -17.27 8.53 -10.11
N ASP A 102 -17.45 9.83 -10.35
CA ASP A 102 -18.69 10.42 -10.84
C ASP A 102 -18.95 10.01 -12.29
N HIS A 103 -17.94 10.10 -13.16
CA HIS A 103 -18.03 9.68 -14.56
C HIS A 103 -18.38 8.19 -14.71
N LEU A 104 -17.77 7.33 -13.90
CA LEU A 104 -18.08 5.89 -13.86
C LEU A 104 -19.40 5.56 -13.14
N ARG A 105 -20.12 6.56 -12.61
CA ARG A 105 -21.39 6.41 -11.88
C ARG A 105 -21.32 5.38 -10.75
N LEU A 106 -20.20 5.35 -10.03
CA LEU A 106 -19.98 4.37 -8.97
C LEU A 106 -20.94 4.59 -7.81
N ARG A 107 -21.48 3.48 -7.27
CA ARG A 107 -22.28 3.54 -6.03
C ARG A 107 -21.41 3.99 -4.87
N LYS A 108 -22.02 4.65 -3.87
CA LYS A 108 -21.32 5.17 -2.67
C LYS A 108 -20.37 4.15 -2.03
N PHE A 109 -20.84 2.92 -1.82
CA PHE A 109 -20.01 1.85 -1.24
C PHE A 109 -18.79 1.50 -2.10
N GLN A 110 -18.95 1.38 -3.43
CA GLN A 110 -17.85 1.09 -4.36
C GLN A 110 -16.83 2.23 -4.36
N ARG A 111 -17.30 3.48 -4.39
CA ARG A 111 -16.45 4.67 -4.28
C ARG A 111 -15.62 4.65 -2.99
N THR A 112 -16.26 4.45 -1.84
CA THR A 112 -15.55 4.38 -0.54
C THR A 112 -14.49 3.28 -0.54
N GLN A 113 -14.83 2.08 -1.03
CA GLN A 113 -13.87 0.97 -1.10
C GLN A 113 -12.67 1.30 -2.00
N ALA A 114 -12.91 1.85 -3.19
CA ALA A 114 -11.84 2.19 -4.14
C ALA A 114 -10.93 3.31 -3.62
N VAL A 115 -11.52 4.40 -3.10
CA VAL A 115 -10.75 5.53 -2.56
C VAL A 115 -9.94 5.12 -1.33
N ASN A 116 -10.50 4.29 -0.43
CA ASN A 116 -9.74 3.75 0.70
C ASN A 116 -8.60 2.83 0.23
N THR A 117 -8.82 2.03 -0.82
CA THR A 117 -7.78 1.18 -1.41
C THR A 117 -6.62 2.04 -1.93
N LEU A 118 -6.91 3.11 -2.68
CA LEU A 118 -5.88 4.03 -3.17
C LEU A 118 -5.15 4.75 -2.03
N THR A 119 -5.88 5.12 -0.97
CA THR A 119 -5.27 5.74 0.22
C THR A 119 -4.33 4.77 0.95
N VAL A 120 -4.70 3.49 1.03
CA VAL A 120 -3.84 2.44 1.57
C VAL A 120 -2.56 2.26 0.74
N LEU A 121 -2.66 2.32 -0.59
CA LEU A 121 -1.48 2.25 -1.46
C LEU A 121 -0.55 3.43 -1.21
N VAL A 122 -1.07 4.66 -1.22
CA VAL A 122 -0.28 5.89 -0.95
C VAL A 122 0.41 5.85 0.41
N LEU A 123 -0.31 5.44 1.46
CA LEU A 123 0.25 5.33 2.81
C LEU A 123 1.35 4.26 2.88
N HIS A 124 1.13 3.10 2.25
CA HIS A 124 2.06 1.98 2.33
C HIS A 124 3.32 2.19 1.48
N SER A 125 3.17 2.64 0.23
CA SER A 125 4.30 2.81 -0.70
C SER A 125 5.10 4.09 -0.43
N GLY A 126 4.51 5.05 0.29
CA GLY A 126 5.09 6.39 0.45
C GLY A 126 5.13 7.18 -0.86
N ARG A 127 4.37 6.76 -1.87
CA ARG A 127 4.23 7.42 -3.19
C ARG A 127 2.94 8.20 -3.27
N ASP A 128 2.92 9.27 -4.07
CA ASP A 128 1.68 9.94 -4.44
C ASP A 128 0.90 9.15 -5.51
N LEU A 129 -0.36 9.52 -5.76
CA LEU A 129 -1.22 8.80 -6.70
C LEU A 129 -0.65 8.71 -8.12
N ASP A 130 0.01 9.77 -8.60
CA ASP A 130 0.66 9.85 -9.92
C ASP A 130 1.96 9.05 -10.02
N GLN A 131 2.40 8.46 -8.91
CA GLN A 131 3.61 7.64 -8.81
C GLN A 131 3.29 6.17 -8.55
N LEU A 132 2.02 5.81 -8.35
CA LEU A 132 1.62 4.42 -8.15
C LEU A 132 1.90 3.58 -9.40
N THR A 133 2.40 2.37 -9.20
CA THR A 133 2.77 1.43 -10.27
C THR A 133 1.94 0.15 -10.22
N LEU A 134 2.07 -0.71 -11.23
CA LEU A 134 1.44 -2.03 -11.23
C LEU A 134 1.85 -2.86 -9.99
N ASP A 135 3.11 -2.76 -9.58
CA ASP A 135 3.65 -3.53 -8.46
C ASP A 135 2.98 -3.15 -7.13
N ASP A 136 2.63 -1.88 -6.93
CA ASP A 136 1.90 -1.43 -5.73
C ASP A 136 0.53 -2.13 -5.61
N PHE A 137 -0.22 -2.18 -6.73
CA PHE A 137 -1.51 -2.85 -6.78
C PHE A 137 -1.39 -4.37 -6.62
N MET A 138 -0.33 -4.97 -7.19
CA MET A 138 -0.07 -6.40 -7.06
C MET A 138 0.35 -6.78 -5.64
N ALA A 139 1.19 -5.97 -4.98
CA ALA A 139 1.58 -6.15 -3.59
C ALA A 139 0.37 -6.10 -2.65
N LEU A 140 -0.52 -5.11 -2.81
CA LEU A 140 -1.76 -5.02 -2.03
C LEU A 140 -2.67 -6.22 -2.28
N ARG A 141 -2.78 -6.68 -3.53
CA ARG A 141 -3.55 -7.89 -3.85
C ARG A 141 -2.96 -9.11 -3.14
N HIS A 142 -1.64 -9.28 -3.16
CA HIS A 142 -0.98 -10.39 -2.49
C HIS A 142 -1.23 -10.35 -0.98
N ALA A 143 -1.14 -9.17 -0.36
CA ALA A 143 -1.36 -8.98 1.08
C ALA A 143 -2.83 -9.14 1.54
N THR A 144 -3.81 -9.03 0.64
CA THR A 144 -5.25 -9.03 0.98
C THR A 144 -6.06 -10.18 0.36
N GLY A 145 -5.48 -10.87 -0.62
CA GLY A 145 -6.07 -11.99 -1.33
C GLY A 145 -5.70 -13.35 -0.74
N ARG A 146 -6.45 -14.38 -1.13
CA ARG A 146 -6.00 -15.77 -1.02
C ARG A 146 -5.26 -16.16 -2.30
N PRO A 147 -4.25 -17.04 -2.27
CA PRO A 147 -3.66 -17.60 -3.49
C PRO A 147 -4.78 -18.13 -4.42
N GLY A 148 -4.76 -17.72 -5.70
CA GLY A 148 -5.80 -18.08 -6.69
C GLY A 148 -7.17 -17.39 -6.55
N GLY A 149 -7.39 -16.55 -5.54
CA GLY A 149 -8.69 -15.90 -5.29
C GLY A 149 -9.03 -14.72 -6.21
N GLN A 150 -10.33 -14.37 -6.27
CA GLN A 150 -10.80 -13.21 -7.02
C GLN A 150 -10.24 -11.90 -6.42
N THR A 151 -9.87 -10.96 -7.29
CA THR A 151 -9.42 -9.63 -6.86
C THR A 151 -10.57 -8.91 -6.15
N ARG A 152 -10.28 -8.32 -4.98
CA ARG A 152 -11.26 -7.50 -4.24
C ARG A 152 -11.71 -6.32 -5.11
N GLY A 153 -13.01 -6.04 -5.12
CA GLY A 153 -13.59 -4.99 -5.95
C GLY A 153 -12.94 -3.61 -5.77
N GLY A 154 -12.49 -3.26 -4.56
CA GLY A 154 -11.79 -2.01 -4.29
C GLY A 154 -10.48 -1.84 -5.08
N ILE A 155 -9.73 -2.91 -5.33
CA ILE A 155 -8.46 -2.87 -6.08
C ILE A 155 -8.73 -2.61 -7.56
N SER A 156 -9.61 -3.39 -8.18
CA SER A 156 -9.93 -3.21 -9.60
C SER A 156 -10.58 -1.86 -9.88
N ILE A 157 -11.51 -1.42 -9.02
CA ILE A 157 -12.15 -0.11 -9.18
C ILE A 157 -11.15 1.02 -8.90
N GLY A 158 -10.30 0.88 -7.88
CA GLY A 158 -9.24 1.84 -7.60
C GLY A 158 -8.29 2.02 -8.77
N TRP A 159 -7.87 0.92 -9.41
CA TRP A 159 -7.10 0.93 -10.64
C TRP A 159 -7.78 1.72 -11.75
N ASP A 160 -9.06 1.44 -12.00
CA ASP A 160 -9.84 2.13 -13.02
C ASP A 160 -9.94 3.64 -12.76
N LEU A 161 -10.01 4.06 -11.49
CA LEU A 161 -10.11 5.47 -11.09
C LEU A 161 -8.81 6.26 -11.27
N VAL A 162 -7.65 5.59 -11.32
CA VAL A 162 -6.35 6.25 -11.49
C VAL A 162 -5.73 6.02 -12.88
N ARG A 163 -6.46 5.42 -13.81
CA ARG A 163 -6.04 5.38 -15.23
C ARG A 163 -5.91 6.81 -15.77
N GLY A 164 -4.79 7.10 -16.40
CA GLY A 164 -4.44 8.46 -16.84
C GLY A 164 -3.97 9.39 -15.72
N ILE A 165 -3.89 8.92 -14.47
CA ILE A 165 -3.30 9.65 -13.34
C ILE A 165 -2.00 8.98 -12.90
N ALA A 166 -2.06 7.67 -12.59
CA ALA A 166 -0.94 6.88 -12.10
C ALA A 166 -0.04 6.37 -13.23
N GLN A 167 1.16 5.90 -12.88
CA GLN A 167 2.11 5.25 -13.79
C GLN A 167 1.73 3.78 -14.03
N ILE A 168 0.52 3.58 -14.56
CA ILE A 168 -0.04 2.28 -14.85
C ILE A 168 -0.45 2.18 -16.32
N PRO A 169 -0.45 0.97 -16.90
CA PRO A 169 -0.96 0.77 -18.26
C PRO A 169 -2.43 1.16 -18.38
N ASP A 170 -2.80 1.69 -19.55
CA ASP A 170 -4.20 1.95 -19.90
C ASP A 170 -4.90 0.65 -20.31
N SER A 171 -5.06 -0.24 -19.34
CA SER A 171 -5.71 -1.54 -19.51
C SER A 171 -6.40 -1.94 -18.22
N PRO A 172 -7.46 -2.76 -18.25
CA PRO A 172 -8.11 -3.23 -17.03
C PRO A 172 -7.17 -4.04 -16.13
N PHE A 173 -7.30 -3.90 -14.81
CA PHE A 173 -6.43 -4.58 -13.85
C PHE A 173 -6.38 -6.10 -14.02
N HIS A 174 -7.49 -6.73 -14.39
CA HIS A 174 -7.53 -8.19 -14.58
C HIS A 174 -6.67 -8.66 -15.76
N ALA A 175 -6.53 -7.85 -16.81
CA ALA A 175 -5.67 -8.16 -17.95
C ALA A 175 -4.19 -8.06 -17.55
N MET A 176 -3.81 -7.01 -16.81
CA MET A 176 -2.44 -6.84 -16.30
C MET A 176 -2.07 -7.95 -15.30
N ARG A 177 -3.02 -8.36 -14.47
CA ARG A 177 -2.84 -9.49 -13.55
C ARG A 177 -2.53 -10.79 -14.30
N GLN A 178 -3.23 -11.07 -15.40
CA GLN A 178 -2.97 -12.28 -16.18
C GLN A 178 -1.55 -12.26 -16.74
N LEU A 179 -1.09 -11.13 -17.27
CA LEU A 179 0.29 -10.99 -17.76
C LEU A 179 1.34 -11.23 -16.67
N GLY A 180 1.10 -10.75 -15.44
CA GLY A 180 1.99 -11.01 -14.31
C GLY A 180 1.93 -12.43 -13.73
N GLN A 181 0.95 -13.24 -14.13
CA GLN A 181 0.82 -14.65 -13.72
C GLN A 181 1.40 -15.64 -14.73
N LEU A 182 1.66 -15.20 -15.96
CA LEU A 182 2.27 -16.03 -16.99
C LEU A 182 3.74 -16.32 -16.64
N SER A 183 4.20 -17.55 -16.90
CA SER A 183 5.63 -17.87 -16.83
C SER A 183 6.42 -16.98 -17.79
N THR A 184 7.75 -16.87 -17.61
CA THR A 184 8.60 -16.12 -18.54
C THR A 184 8.41 -16.59 -19.99
N GLU A 185 8.22 -17.91 -20.20
CA GLU A 185 7.93 -18.46 -21.53
C GLU A 185 6.57 -17.98 -22.08
N GLU A 186 5.53 -18.01 -21.24
CA GLU A 186 4.17 -17.63 -21.62
C GLU A 186 4.00 -16.12 -21.85
N LEU A 187 4.76 -15.30 -21.11
CA LEU A 187 4.80 -13.84 -21.28
C LEU A 187 5.41 -13.48 -22.64
N VAL A 188 6.49 -14.15 -23.04
CA VAL A 188 7.13 -13.94 -24.34
C VAL A 188 6.27 -14.46 -25.50
N ASP A 189 5.50 -15.54 -25.29
CA ASP A 189 4.56 -16.05 -26.29
C ASP A 189 3.36 -15.12 -26.53
N SER A 190 2.95 -14.34 -25.52
CA SER A 190 1.87 -13.36 -25.64
C SER A 190 2.18 -12.23 -26.63
N TYR A 191 3.47 -11.93 -26.87
CA TYR A 191 3.94 -10.92 -27.83
C TYR A 191 4.03 -11.40 -29.28
N LYS A 192 3.63 -12.66 -29.58
CA LYS A 192 3.64 -13.26 -30.94
C LYS A 192 4.94 -13.00 -31.71
N LEU A 193 6.10 -13.11 -31.05
CA LEU A 193 7.40 -12.89 -31.69
C LEU A 193 7.60 -13.92 -32.83
N ALA A 194 7.71 -13.43 -34.07
CA ALA A 194 7.85 -14.28 -35.25
C ALA A 194 9.18 -15.08 -35.28
N CYS A 195 10.19 -14.64 -34.52
CA CYS A 195 11.55 -15.19 -34.54
C CYS A 195 11.86 -15.98 -33.25
N ARG A 196 11.87 -17.32 -33.34
CA ARG A 196 12.11 -18.25 -32.21
C ARG A 196 13.50 -18.08 -31.54
N PRO A 197 14.62 -17.83 -32.25
CA PRO A 197 15.91 -17.62 -31.60
C PRO A 197 15.98 -16.37 -30.73
N VAL A 198 15.32 -15.28 -31.14
CA VAL A 198 15.26 -14.03 -30.35
C VAL A 198 14.39 -14.22 -29.11
N ARG A 199 13.28 -14.95 -29.24
CA ARG A 199 12.42 -15.39 -28.13
C ARG A 199 13.24 -16.11 -27.05
N ASP A 200 14.02 -17.11 -27.45
CA ASP A 200 14.76 -17.96 -26.50
C ASP A 200 15.86 -17.18 -25.75
N VAL A 201 16.47 -16.18 -26.40
CA VAL A 201 17.43 -15.28 -25.74
C VAL A 201 16.75 -14.37 -24.71
N ILE A 202 15.57 -13.84 -25.01
CA ILE A 202 14.80 -12.99 -24.09
C ILE A 202 14.29 -13.80 -22.88
N VAL A 203 13.79 -15.02 -23.11
CA VAL A 203 13.36 -15.93 -22.03
C VAL A 203 14.54 -16.27 -21.12
N ARG A 204 15.69 -16.61 -21.71
CA ARG A 204 16.91 -16.90 -20.94
C ARG A 204 17.37 -15.69 -20.12
N TYR A 205 17.39 -14.50 -20.72
CA TYR A 205 17.79 -13.26 -20.06
C TYR A 205 16.87 -12.87 -18.88
N LEU A 206 15.55 -13.04 -19.04
CA LEU A 206 14.58 -12.76 -17.99
C LEU A 206 14.61 -13.80 -16.86
N ASN A 207 14.88 -15.07 -17.17
CA ASN A 207 15.07 -16.12 -16.17
C ASN A 207 16.38 -15.95 -15.39
N GLU A 208 17.47 -15.50 -16.04
CA GLU A 208 18.75 -15.21 -15.38
C GLU A 208 18.67 -13.99 -14.43
N ARG A 209 17.74 -13.05 -14.66
CA ARG A 209 17.52 -11.88 -13.78
C ARG A 209 16.51 -12.10 -12.64
N ARG A 210 15.72 -13.17 -12.65
CA ARG A 210 14.74 -13.47 -11.58
C ARG A 210 15.38 -13.65 -10.18
N PRO A 211 16.53 -14.31 -10.02
CA PRO A 211 17.14 -14.50 -8.70
C PRO A 211 17.74 -13.22 -8.09
N ALA A 212 17.87 -12.13 -8.87
CA ALA A 212 18.43 -10.86 -8.40
C ALA A 212 17.35 -9.89 -7.85
N LEU A 213 16.08 -10.29 -7.84
CA LEU A 213 14.94 -9.50 -7.33
C LEU A 213 14.27 -10.11 -6.08
N ASP A 214 14.71 -11.31 -5.66
CA ASP A 214 14.25 -12.01 -4.45
C ASP A 214 15.33 -12.04 -3.34
N SER A 215 16.27 -11.08 -3.34
CA SER A 215 17.30 -10.92 -2.30
C SER A 215 17.35 -9.50 -1.77
#